data_AF-A0A9D9HEI2-F1
#
_entry.id   AF-A0A9D9HEI2-F1
#
_cell.length_a   1.000
_cell.length_b   1.000
_cell.length_c   1.000
_cell.angle_alpha   90.00
_cell.angle_beta   90.00
_cell.angle_gamma   90.00
#
_symmetry.space_group_name_H-M   'P 1'
#
loop_
_entity.id
_entity.type
_entity.pdbx_description
1 polymer ?
#
loop_
_entity_poly.entity_id
_entity_poly.type
_entity_poly.pdbx_seq_one_letter_code
_entity_poly.pdbx_strand_id
1 'polypeptide(L)'
;MKSDISKLSKLFKAMVNNYHIFGGVWKNIELGKQAFVLMKRLPQTLEGEFDTPADKASLLSQMLEQMNELSTPRFCIEVREYIRSLNPDDEENLQALAMLNDYINPAITMEEFCVKYKRHLKFDPVERSLKWEEVIYRVEKECDEILKNEIQRMGFCFVYWSTKEKVLAKYGIRWKSPSIMNPGVIFD
;
A
#
# COMPACT_ATOMS: atom_id res chain seq x y z
N MET A 1 -17.85 -20.76 -0.31
CA MET A 1 -18.32 -19.93 -1.43
C MET A 1 -19.25 -18.79 -0.99
N LYS A 2 -20.56 -18.98 -0.71
CA LYS A 2 -21.44 -17.86 -0.26
C LYS A 2 -20.92 -17.09 0.97
N SER A 3 -20.34 -17.80 1.95
CA SER A 3 -19.70 -17.18 3.12
C SER A 3 -18.46 -16.35 2.75
N ASP A 4 -17.69 -16.78 1.74
CA ASP A 4 -16.47 -16.10 1.31
C ASP A 4 -16.77 -14.83 0.53
N ILE A 5 -17.78 -14.86 -0.35
CA ILE A 5 -18.30 -13.69 -1.07
C ILE A 5 -18.80 -12.63 -0.08
N SER A 6 -19.61 -13.05 0.91
CA SER A 6 -20.08 -12.13 1.96
C SER A 6 -18.94 -11.50 2.77
N LYS A 7 -17.87 -12.27 3.05
CA LYS A 7 -16.68 -11.75 3.72
C LYS A 7 -15.91 -10.78 2.82
N LEU A 8 -15.70 -11.10 1.54
CA LEU A 8 -15.05 -10.23 0.56
C LEU A 8 -15.76 -8.89 0.43
N SER A 9 -17.09 -8.90 0.29
CA SER A 9 -17.89 -7.68 0.23
C SER A 9 -17.68 -6.79 1.46
N LYS A 10 -17.64 -7.38 2.67
CA LYS A 10 -17.35 -6.64 3.91
C LYS A 10 -15.93 -6.06 3.93
N LEU A 11 -14.94 -6.81 3.46
CA LEU A 11 -13.55 -6.36 3.39
C LEU A 11 -13.39 -5.20 2.42
N PHE A 12 -13.90 -5.32 1.19
CA PHE A 12 -13.84 -4.24 0.19
C PHE A 12 -14.56 -2.99 0.67
N LYS A 13 -15.75 -3.13 1.26
CA LYS A 13 -16.46 -1.98 1.84
C LYS A 13 -15.66 -1.29 2.95
N ALA A 14 -15.01 -2.06 3.82
CA ALA A 14 -14.13 -1.49 4.84
C ALA A 14 -12.91 -0.79 4.24
N MET A 15 -12.32 -1.35 3.17
CA MET A 15 -11.18 -0.75 2.48
C MET A 15 -11.53 0.60 1.86
N VAL A 16 -12.65 0.68 1.15
CA VAL A 16 -13.17 1.94 0.57
C VAL A 16 -13.45 2.96 1.67
N ASN A 17 -14.11 2.57 2.77
CA ASN A 17 -14.37 3.48 3.88
C ASN A 17 -13.06 4.03 4.48
N ASN A 18 -12.05 3.19 4.69
CA ASN A 18 -10.76 3.62 5.23
C ASN A 18 -10.01 4.55 4.26
N TYR A 19 -10.16 4.35 2.95
CA TYR A 19 -9.52 5.19 1.94
C TYR A 19 -10.02 6.64 1.99
N HIS A 20 -11.31 6.83 2.30
CA HIS A 20 -11.91 8.15 2.45
C HIS A 20 -11.70 8.79 3.82
N ILE A 21 -11.12 8.06 4.78
CA ILE A 21 -10.76 8.61 6.10
C ILE A 21 -9.31 9.07 6.04
N PHE A 22 -9.08 10.35 6.36
CA PHE A 22 -7.72 10.89 6.44
C PHE A 22 -6.88 10.08 7.44
N GLY A 23 -5.71 9.60 6.99
CA GLY A 23 -4.85 8.71 7.78
C GLY A 23 -5.38 7.28 7.95
N GLY A 24 -6.47 6.88 7.30
CA GLY A 24 -7.10 5.56 7.45
C GLY A 24 -6.51 4.45 6.57
N VAL A 25 -5.81 4.81 5.48
CA VAL A 25 -5.36 3.87 4.43
C VAL A 25 -4.47 2.74 4.96
N TRP A 26 -3.67 2.95 6.01
CA TRP A 26 -2.79 1.90 6.56
C TRP A 26 -3.58 0.68 7.05
N LYS A 27 -4.84 0.86 7.46
CA LYS A 27 -5.73 -0.24 7.88
C LYS A 27 -5.99 -1.22 6.74
N ASN A 28 -5.85 -0.77 5.49
CA ASN A 28 -6.09 -1.58 4.31
C ASN A 28 -4.96 -2.57 4.02
N ILE A 29 -3.81 -2.46 4.68
CA ILE A 29 -2.73 -3.45 4.55
C ILE A 29 -3.23 -4.85 4.93
N GLU A 30 -3.84 -5.00 6.11
CA GLU A 30 -4.32 -6.31 6.57
C GLU A 30 -5.64 -6.71 5.93
N LEU A 31 -6.50 -5.74 5.58
CA LEU A 31 -7.75 -6.04 4.85
C LEU A 31 -7.47 -6.54 3.43
N GLY A 32 -6.52 -5.92 2.72
CA GLY A 32 -6.09 -6.32 1.39
C GLY A 32 -5.48 -7.71 1.38
N LYS A 33 -4.61 -8.04 2.34
CA LYS A 33 -4.06 -9.39 2.51
C LYS A 33 -5.16 -10.45 2.70
N GLN A 34 -6.13 -10.17 3.57
CA GLN A 34 -7.26 -11.07 3.81
C GLN A 34 -8.15 -11.22 2.57
N ALA A 35 -8.46 -10.13 1.89
CA ALA A 35 -9.26 -10.13 0.69
C ALA A 35 -8.57 -10.93 -0.42
N PHE A 36 -7.26 -10.73 -0.61
CA PHE A 36 -6.49 -11.45 -1.61
C PHE A 36 -6.46 -12.97 -1.36
N VAL A 37 -6.32 -13.41 -0.10
CA VAL A 37 -6.41 -14.84 0.25
C VAL A 37 -7.76 -15.43 -0.14
N LEU A 38 -8.86 -14.70 0.08
CA LEU A 38 -10.19 -15.15 -0.34
C LEU A 38 -10.34 -15.15 -1.87
N MET A 39 -9.84 -14.12 -2.55
CA MET A 39 -9.86 -14.04 -4.02
C MET A 39 -9.11 -15.19 -4.68
N LYS A 40 -7.96 -15.63 -4.14
CA LYS A 40 -7.21 -16.79 -4.64
C LYS A 40 -7.95 -18.12 -4.46
N ARG A 41 -8.84 -18.23 -3.47
CA ARG A 41 -9.64 -19.45 -3.22
C ARG A 41 -10.86 -19.56 -4.12
N LEU A 42 -11.39 -18.43 -4.59
CA LEU A 42 -12.50 -18.42 -5.52
C LEU A 42 -12.05 -18.91 -6.90
N PRO A 43 -12.94 -19.55 -7.69
CA PRO A 43 -12.67 -19.89 -9.08
C PRO A 43 -12.29 -18.64 -9.91
N GLN A 44 -11.75 -18.85 -11.11
CA GLN A 44 -11.40 -17.74 -12.02
C GLN A 44 -12.63 -16.98 -12.52
N THR A 45 -13.78 -17.65 -12.61
CA THR A 45 -15.08 -17.08 -12.95
C THR A 45 -16.13 -17.49 -11.92
N LEU A 46 -17.08 -16.61 -11.66
CA LEU A 46 -18.16 -16.83 -10.70
C LEU A 46 -19.40 -16.06 -11.18
N GLU A 47 -20.38 -16.81 -11.69
CA GLU A 47 -21.63 -16.26 -12.24
C GLU A 47 -22.31 -15.29 -11.27
N GLY A 48 -22.63 -14.09 -11.77
CA GLY A 48 -23.27 -13.02 -11.00
C GLY A 48 -22.33 -12.20 -10.12
N GLU A 49 -21.02 -12.50 -10.12
CA GLU A 49 -19.98 -11.74 -9.41
C GLU A 49 -18.87 -11.26 -10.36
N PHE A 50 -18.28 -12.17 -11.14
CA PHE A 50 -17.27 -11.88 -12.17
C PHE A 50 -17.30 -12.98 -13.24
N ASP A 51 -17.75 -12.65 -14.45
CA ASP A 51 -18.06 -13.64 -15.48
C ASP A 51 -16.81 -14.07 -16.26
N THR A 52 -15.75 -13.27 -16.24
CA THR A 52 -14.46 -13.55 -16.87
C THR A 52 -13.28 -13.47 -15.89
N PRO A 53 -12.14 -14.13 -16.18
CA PRO A 53 -10.91 -13.92 -15.43
C PRO A 53 -10.47 -12.44 -15.39
N ALA A 54 -10.74 -11.69 -16.46
CA ALA A 54 -10.45 -10.26 -16.54
C ALA A 54 -11.33 -9.43 -15.58
N ASP A 55 -12.60 -9.80 -15.36
CA ASP A 55 -13.45 -9.15 -14.35
C ASP A 55 -12.89 -9.36 -12.95
N LYS A 56 -12.42 -10.58 -12.66
CA LYS A 56 -11.74 -10.89 -11.40
C LYS A 56 -10.44 -10.08 -11.24
N ALA A 57 -9.69 -9.92 -12.32
CA ALA A 57 -8.49 -9.10 -12.37
C ALA A 57 -8.82 -7.63 -12.05
N SER A 58 -9.89 -7.10 -12.64
CA SER A 58 -10.40 -5.75 -12.39
C SER A 58 -10.77 -5.52 -10.92
N LEU A 59 -11.45 -6.48 -10.27
CA LEU A 59 -11.76 -6.40 -8.83
C LEU A 59 -10.50 -6.32 -7.96
N LEU A 60 -9.43 -7.02 -8.34
CA LEU A 60 -8.15 -6.96 -7.63
C LEU A 60 -7.42 -5.64 -7.88
N SER A 61 -7.49 -5.08 -9.09
CA SER A 61 -6.99 -3.73 -9.38
C SER A 61 -7.72 -2.69 -8.52
N GLN A 62 -9.04 -2.74 -8.46
CA GLN A 62 -9.86 -1.87 -7.59
C GLN A 62 -9.51 -2.03 -6.10
N MET A 63 -9.17 -3.25 -5.66
CA MET A 63 -8.68 -3.48 -4.30
C MET A 63 -7.35 -2.76 -4.05
N LEU A 64 -6.41 -2.82 -4.99
CA LEU A 64 -5.11 -2.16 -4.89
C LEU A 64 -5.21 -0.63 -4.92
N GLU A 65 -6.18 -0.07 -5.64
CA GLU A 65 -6.47 1.38 -5.63
C GLU A 65 -6.82 1.91 -4.23
N GLN A 66 -7.32 1.05 -3.34
CA GLN A 66 -7.61 1.42 -1.95
C GLN A 66 -6.39 1.30 -1.04
N MET A 67 -5.20 1.01 -1.57
CA MET A 67 -3.97 0.79 -0.82
C MET A 67 -2.87 1.75 -1.26
N ASN A 68 -1.92 2.02 -0.35
CA ASN A 68 -0.64 2.59 -0.75
C ASN A 68 0.30 1.45 -1.13
N GLU A 69 0.45 1.17 -2.42
CA GLU A 69 1.27 0.05 -2.91
C GLU A 69 2.74 0.13 -2.48
N LEU A 70 3.27 1.33 -2.24
CA LEU A 70 4.65 1.49 -1.76
C LEU A 70 4.85 1.19 -0.28
N SER A 71 3.78 1.13 0.52
CA SER A 71 3.91 0.75 1.93
C SER A 71 4.17 -0.75 2.09
N THR A 72 3.67 -1.57 1.15
CA THR A 72 3.83 -3.03 1.14
C THR A 72 4.07 -3.56 -0.28
N PRO A 73 5.17 -3.14 -0.94
CA PRO A 73 5.36 -3.38 -2.37
C PRO A 73 5.45 -4.86 -2.70
N ARG A 74 6.02 -5.71 -1.83
CA ARG A 74 6.13 -7.16 -2.13
C ARG A 74 4.77 -7.85 -2.12
N PHE A 75 3.89 -7.47 -1.20
CA PHE A 75 2.50 -7.94 -1.23
C PHE A 75 1.79 -7.45 -2.50
N CYS A 76 1.91 -6.17 -2.84
CA CYS A 76 1.27 -5.61 -4.03
C CYS A 76 1.81 -6.25 -5.32
N ILE A 77 3.10 -6.55 -5.40
CA ILE A 77 3.70 -7.34 -6.51
C ILE A 77 3.03 -8.72 -6.62
N GLU A 78 2.81 -9.44 -5.51
CA GLU A 78 2.12 -10.74 -5.55
C GLU A 78 0.70 -10.61 -6.12
N VAL A 79 -0.03 -9.56 -5.75
CA VAL A 79 -1.38 -9.30 -6.29
C VAL A 79 -1.31 -8.97 -7.78
N ARG A 80 -0.41 -8.07 -8.18
CA ARG A 80 -0.20 -7.63 -9.57
C ARG A 80 0.24 -8.78 -10.49
N GLU A 81 1.05 -9.70 -9.98
CA GLU A 81 1.44 -10.95 -10.66
C GLU A 81 0.25 -11.87 -10.87
N TYR A 82 -0.62 -11.99 -9.87
CA TYR A 82 -1.85 -12.76 -10.01
C TYR A 82 -2.84 -12.11 -10.98
N ILE A 83 -2.98 -10.78 -10.97
CA ILE A 83 -3.74 -10.01 -11.97
C ILE A 83 -3.21 -10.32 -13.38
N ARG A 84 -1.88 -10.28 -13.59
CA ARG A 84 -1.24 -10.62 -14.87
C ARG A 84 -1.58 -12.03 -15.34
N SER A 85 -1.68 -13.00 -14.41
CA SER A 85 -2.06 -14.38 -14.77
C SER A 85 -3.52 -14.52 -15.23
N LEU A 86 -4.39 -13.60 -14.81
CA LEU A 86 -5.82 -13.57 -15.15
C LEU A 86 -6.08 -12.72 -16.40
N ASN A 87 -5.32 -11.64 -16.58
CA ASN A 87 -5.43 -10.69 -17.68
C ASN A 87 -4.02 -10.26 -18.14
N PRO A 88 -3.35 -11.04 -19.02
CA PRO A 88 -1.96 -10.82 -19.37
C PRO A 88 -1.72 -9.56 -20.22
N ASP A 89 -2.75 -9.09 -20.92
CA ASP A 89 -2.67 -7.96 -21.85
C ASP A 89 -3.03 -6.61 -21.16
N ASP A 90 -3.20 -6.60 -19.84
CA ASP A 90 -3.46 -5.40 -19.04
C ASP A 90 -2.19 -4.54 -18.93
N GLU A 91 -2.03 -3.58 -19.85
CA GLU A 91 -0.88 -2.68 -19.90
C GLU A 91 -0.70 -1.86 -18.62
N GLU A 92 -1.79 -1.44 -17.97
CA GLU A 92 -1.73 -0.65 -16.73
C GLU A 92 -1.16 -1.50 -15.59
N ASN A 93 -1.64 -2.74 -15.46
CA ASN A 93 -1.10 -3.68 -14.50
C ASN A 93 0.37 -4.00 -14.76
N LEU A 94 0.77 -4.20 -16.03
CA LEU A 94 2.16 -4.45 -16.40
C LEU A 94 3.09 -3.28 -16.04
N GLN A 95 2.65 -2.04 -16.26
CA GLN A 95 3.40 -0.84 -15.90
C GLN A 95 3.53 -0.69 -14.38
N ALA A 96 2.45 -0.88 -13.63
CA ALA A 96 2.47 -0.83 -12.17
C ALA A 96 3.37 -1.92 -11.57
N LEU A 97 3.28 -3.15 -12.08
CA LEU A 97 4.12 -4.28 -11.68
C LEU A 97 5.60 -4.00 -11.95
N ALA A 98 5.95 -3.46 -13.12
CA ALA A 98 7.32 -3.07 -13.44
C ALA A 98 7.84 -1.99 -12.48
N MET A 99 7.01 -0.99 -12.16
CA MET A 99 7.36 0.08 -11.23
C MET A 99 7.61 -0.45 -9.81
N LEU A 100 6.80 -1.36 -9.31
CA LEU A 100 7.01 -1.95 -7.98
C LEU A 100 8.26 -2.84 -7.93
N ASN A 101 8.53 -3.62 -8.98
CA ASN A 101 9.74 -4.43 -9.06
C ASN A 101 11.00 -3.55 -9.03
N ASP A 102 10.99 -2.44 -9.77
CA ASP A 102 12.07 -1.46 -9.72
C ASP A 102 12.19 -0.79 -8.35
N TYR A 103 11.06 -0.50 -7.69
CA TYR A 103 11.05 0.10 -6.35
C TYR A 103 11.78 -0.77 -5.33
N ILE A 104 11.57 -2.09 -5.35
CA ILE A 104 12.24 -3.02 -4.42
C ILE A 104 13.62 -3.49 -4.89
N ASN A 105 14.04 -3.13 -6.10
CA ASN A 105 15.32 -3.54 -6.66
C ASN A 105 16.48 -2.76 -5.99
N PRO A 106 17.38 -3.42 -5.25
CA PRO A 106 18.49 -2.75 -4.58
C PRO A 106 19.54 -2.17 -5.54
N ALA A 107 19.55 -2.61 -6.81
CA ALA A 107 20.44 -2.08 -7.84
C ALA A 107 19.99 -0.71 -8.38
N ILE A 108 18.74 -0.31 -8.15
CA ILE A 108 18.20 0.99 -8.59
C ILE A 108 18.20 1.93 -7.40
N THR A 109 18.96 3.02 -7.49
CA THR A 109 19.02 4.04 -6.44
C THR A 109 17.68 4.76 -6.27
N MET A 110 17.53 5.51 -5.17
CA MET A 110 16.35 6.33 -4.95
C MET A 110 16.21 7.42 -6.01
N GLU A 111 17.32 8.08 -6.37
CA GLU A 111 17.38 9.09 -7.42
C GLU A 111 16.97 8.54 -8.79
N GLU A 112 17.55 7.41 -9.22
CA GLU A 112 17.23 6.80 -10.51
C GLU A 112 15.76 6.39 -10.60
N PHE A 113 15.23 5.78 -9.54
CA PHE A 113 13.82 5.44 -9.46
C PHE A 113 12.93 6.69 -9.60
N CYS A 114 13.26 7.75 -8.86
CA CYS A 114 12.48 8.98 -8.90
C CYS A 114 12.52 9.63 -10.30
N VAL A 115 13.67 9.64 -10.98
CA VAL A 115 13.78 10.13 -12.35
C VAL A 115 12.95 9.27 -13.32
N LYS A 116 13.13 7.95 -13.28
CA LYS A 116 12.46 7.00 -14.20
C LYS A 116 10.93 7.10 -14.10
N TYR A 117 10.40 7.17 -12.89
CA TYR A 117 8.96 7.20 -12.62
C TYR A 117 8.41 8.60 -12.34
N LYS A 118 9.17 9.65 -12.68
CA LYS A 118 8.79 11.06 -12.53
C LYS A 118 8.26 11.41 -11.12
N ARG A 119 8.85 10.81 -10.07
CA ARG A 119 8.53 11.11 -8.68
C ARG A 119 9.28 12.36 -8.26
N HIS A 120 8.54 13.37 -7.78
CA HIS A 120 9.13 14.65 -7.37
C HIS A 120 9.63 14.65 -5.92
N LEU A 121 9.10 13.76 -5.07
CA LEU A 121 9.51 13.64 -3.68
C LEU A 121 10.46 12.45 -3.51
N LYS A 122 11.59 12.72 -2.87
CA LYS A 122 12.52 11.70 -2.36
C LYS A 122 11.92 11.03 -1.12
N PHE A 123 12.33 9.80 -0.89
CA PHE A 123 11.90 8.98 0.24
C PHE A 123 13.10 8.23 0.82
N ASP A 124 13.01 7.79 2.07
CA ASP A 124 14.12 7.06 2.68
C ASP A 124 14.23 5.66 2.07
N PRO A 125 15.40 5.24 1.54
CA PRO A 125 15.59 3.88 1.00
C PRO A 125 15.17 2.75 1.95
N VAL A 126 15.14 2.98 3.27
CA VAL A 126 14.66 1.98 4.23
C VAL A 126 13.19 1.57 4.00
N GLU A 127 12.38 2.44 3.39
CA GLU A 127 10.97 2.16 3.03
C GLU A 127 10.83 1.00 2.03
N ARG A 128 11.89 0.68 1.28
CA ARG A 128 11.93 -0.45 0.32
C ARG A 128 12.30 -1.79 0.96
N SER A 129 12.76 -1.76 2.21
CA SER A 129 13.31 -2.93 2.87
C SER A 129 12.23 -3.94 3.27
N LEU A 130 12.59 -5.23 3.34
CA LEU A 130 11.70 -6.26 3.90
C LEU A 130 11.26 -5.90 5.33
N LYS A 131 12.22 -5.45 6.13
CA LYS A 131 12.01 -5.07 7.53
C LYS A 131 10.95 -3.97 7.68
N TRP A 132 10.87 -3.03 6.74
CA TRP A 132 9.82 -2.02 6.72
C TRP A 132 8.44 -2.65 6.58
N GLU A 133 8.23 -3.50 5.58
CA GLU A 133 6.94 -4.16 5.33
C GLU A 133 6.49 -5.06 6.49
N GLU A 134 7.44 -5.71 7.17
CA GLU A 134 7.17 -6.56 8.33
C GLU A 134 6.56 -5.79 9.52
N VAL A 135 6.91 -4.50 9.67
CA VAL A 135 6.54 -3.71 10.85
C VAL A 135 5.57 -2.58 10.56
N ILE A 136 5.45 -2.12 9.31
CA ILE A 136 4.73 -0.87 8.98
C ILE A 136 3.29 -0.87 9.47
N TYR A 137 2.56 -1.99 9.36
CA TYR A 137 1.20 -2.07 9.91
C TYR A 137 1.13 -1.82 11.42
N ARG A 138 2.08 -2.37 12.18
CA ARG A 138 2.14 -2.18 13.65
C ARG A 138 2.58 -0.77 13.99
N VAL A 139 3.53 -0.22 13.24
CA VAL A 139 4.00 1.16 13.38
C VAL A 139 2.85 2.14 13.17
N GLU A 140 2.11 2.03 12.07
CA GLU A 140 0.99 2.93 11.77
C GLU A 140 -0.12 2.81 12.82
N LYS A 141 -0.43 1.59 13.27
CA LYS A 141 -1.38 1.37 14.36
C LYS A 141 -0.95 2.06 15.66
N GLU A 142 0.33 1.96 16.01
CA GLU A 142 0.85 2.60 17.22
C GLU A 142 0.86 4.14 17.09
N CYS A 143 1.20 4.67 15.90
CA CYS A 143 1.07 6.10 15.61
C CYS A 143 -0.38 6.59 15.73
N ASP A 144 -1.35 5.86 15.16
CA ASP A 144 -2.78 6.17 15.25
C ASP A 144 -3.24 6.24 16.71
N GLU A 145 -2.82 5.27 17.54
CA GLU A 145 -3.16 5.26 18.97
C GLU A 145 -2.52 6.39 19.77
N ILE A 146 -1.25 6.74 19.47
CA ILE A 146 -0.56 7.87 20.13
C ILE A 146 -1.24 9.18 19.76
N LEU A 147 -1.64 9.34 18.50
CA LEU A 147 -2.15 10.59 17.94
C LEU A 147 -3.68 10.70 17.95
N LYS A 148 -4.42 9.73 18.51
CA LYS A 148 -5.89 9.68 18.43
C LYS A 148 -6.63 10.90 18.96
N ASN A 149 -6.02 11.64 19.89
CA ASN A 149 -6.58 12.85 20.48
C ASN A 149 -5.91 14.14 19.96
N GLU A 150 -4.92 14.02 19.07
CA GLU A 150 -4.24 15.17 18.48
C GLU A 150 -5.12 15.83 17.43
N ILE A 151 -5.19 17.16 17.49
CA ILE A 151 -6.01 17.92 16.54
C ILE A 151 -5.25 18.04 15.22
N GLN A 152 -5.81 17.46 14.16
CA GLN A 152 -5.26 17.55 12.81
C GLN A 152 -5.44 18.97 12.25
N ARG A 153 -4.39 19.80 12.38
CA ARG A 153 -4.31 21.18 11.86
C ARG A 153 -3.11 21.33 10.94
N MET A 154 -2.95 22.53 10.36
CA MET A 154 -1.73 22.96 9.68
C MET A 154 -0.48 22.57 10.49
N GLY A 155 0.44 21.84 9.87
CA GLY A 155 1.68 21.32 10.43
C GLY A 155 1.56 19.94 11.07
N PHE A 156 0.40 19.29 11.02
CA PHE A 156 0.19 17.97 11.61
C PHE A 156 1.13 16.91 11.02
N CYS A 157 1.53 17.04 9.74
CA CYS A 157 2.47 16.12 9.11
C CYS A 157 3.79 15.99 9.90
N PHE A 158 4.30 17.09 10.47
CA PHE A 158 5.54 17.09 11.24
C PHE A 158 5.39 16.35 12.58
N VAL A 159 4.23 16.50 13.23
CA VAL A 159 3.89 15.77 14.47
C VAL A 159 3.79 14.27 14.17
N TYR A 160 3.10 13.92 13.08
CA TYR A 160 2.98 12.54 12.62
C TYR A 160 4.35 11.94 12.29
N TRP A 161 5.21 12.63 11.51
CA TRP A 161 6.53 12.11 11.15
C TRP A 161 7.46 11.97 12.34
N SER A 162 7.48 12.93 13.28
CA SER A 162 8.24 12.83 14.52
C SER A 162 7.79 11.62 15.37
N THR A 163 6.49 11.36 15.40
CA THR A 163 5.92 10.20 16.09
C THR A 163 6.32 8.90 15.39
N LYS A 164 6.18 8.85 14.06
CA LYS A 164 6.52 7.69 13.24
C LYS A 164 8.01 7.33 13.36
N GLU A 165 8.90 8.31 13.33
CA GLU A 165 10.33 8.11 13.54
C GLU A 165 10.62 7.45 14.89
N LYS A 166 10.01 7.94 15.98
CA LYS A 166 10.16 7.37 17.33
C LYS A 166 9.63 5.94 17.42
N VAL A 167 8.49 5.66 16.79
CA VAL A 167 7.91 4.32 16.77
C VAL A 167 8.78 3.36 15.96
N LEU A 168 9.22 3.75 14.76
CA LEU A 168 10.14 2.97 13.92
C LEU A 168 11.46 2.64 14.63
N ALA A 169 11.99 3.56 15.42
CA ALA A 169 13.20 3.34 16.21
C ALA A 169 13.05 2.16 17.20
N LYS A 170 11.85 1.91 17.75
CA LYS A 170 11.57 0.75 18.63
C LYS A 170 11.73 -0.58 17.90
N TYR A 171 11.52 -0.58 16.59
CA TYR A 171 11.74 -1.74 15.70
C TYR A 171 13.17 -1.76 15.12
N GLY A 172 14.06 -0.86 15.57
CA GLY A 172 15.42 -0.74 15.07
C GLY A 172 15.49 -0.25 13.62
N ILE A 173 14.56 0.61 13.22
CA ILE A 173 14.58 1.31 11.92
C ILE A 173 14.91 2.78 12.19
N ARG A 174 16.00 3.26 11.60
CA ARG A 174 16.31 4.69 11.54
C ARG A 174 15.76 5.23 10.23
N TRP A 175 14.70 6.03 10.31
CA TRP A 175 13.98 6.57 9.17
C TRP A 175 14.10 8.09 9.13
N LYS A 176 14.32 8.64 7.94
CA LYS A 176 14.34 10.07 7.67
C LYS A 176 12.97 10.50 7.14
N SER A 177 12.37 11.49 7.78
CA SER A 177 11.08 12.04 7.37
C SER A 177 11.13 12.67 5.97
N PRO A 178 9.96 12.86 5.31
CA PRO A 178 9.88 13.58 4.05
C PRO A 178 10.50 14.98 4.11
N SER A 179 10.36 15.72 5.21
CA SER A 179 10.98 17.04 5.38
C SER A 179 12.51 17.00 5.42
N ILE A 180 13.09 15.97 6.03
CA ILE A 180 14.55 15.75 6.03
C ILE A 180 15.03 15.34 4.64
N MET A 181 14.27 14.49 3.96
CA MET A 181 14.62 14.00 2.62
C MET A 181 14.46 15.06 1.52
N ASN A 182 13.63 16.09 1.76
CA ASN A 182 13.25 17.11 0.78
C ASN A 182 13.30 18.52 1.39
N PRO A 183 14.49 19.05 1.74
CA PRO A 183 14.63 20.31 2.51
C PRO A 183 14.15 21.58 1.78
N GLY A 184 13.86 21.51 0.47
CA GLY A 184 13.31 22.62 -0.32
C GLY A 184 11.80 22.57 -0.54
N VAL A 185 11.11 21.57 0.02
CA VAL A 185 9.66 21.41 -0.14
C VAL A 185 8.95 21.88 1.13
N ILE A 186 7.96 22.74 0.95
CA ILE A 186 7.07 23.16 2.03
C ILE A 186 6.03 22.07 2.21
N PHE A 187 5.99 21.49 3.40
CA PHE A 187 5.00 20.51 3.80
C PHE A 187 4.05 21.09 4.83
N ASP A 188 2.82 20.57 4.84
CA ASP A 188 1.77 20.93 5.77
C ASP A 188 0.92 19.71 6.14
#